data_AF-A0A955AFX2-F1
#
_entry.id   AF-A0A955AFX2-F1
#
_cell.length_a   1.000
_cell.length_b   1.000
_cell.length_c   1.000
_cell.angle_alpha   90.00
_cell.angle_beta   90.00
_cell.angle_gamma   90.00
#
_symmetry.space_group_name_H-M   'P 1'
#
loop_
_entity.id
_entity.type
_entity.pdbx_description
1 polymer ?
#
loop_
_entity_poly.entity_id
_entity_poly.type
_entity_poly.pdbx_seq_one_letter_code
_entity_poly.pdbx_strand_id
1 'polypeptide(L)'
;MTNRFGIGTAAVLATAIVMVSATGTYALDVNWVGGATGEWNDFGVWDDGVFPSDAFTIFGTTKGTNGGIDVDAAIGGGATVSYDGNSWGDFQFHQNSTLTVKEGATWQQVTDDTWTENRWTRFNPSALNLDNGTFRRVGTTSVDVITVGAEDYPFGGWLIIGGLTGSASDQVTEINITNGGRFENEGQVNLSLHSSTNTNVKVGFNINDGTVDLTGGKYAPDSALAVPGSADLLIWNHFPLDDPASPDLFINFTGPGQFITDYGIQNPINTNIVGDFGYANLAEKLTWEQLWDRGILRANGQSGKDGLNFSDFFSTSGAHDGENYTLTSKVGTVTPLLGDYNNNGEVDAADYAIWKDNFGSTTDLDADGNGNGTIDAADYTVWKDNFGATAGAAVSVSSVPEPATGVLGLLSLLALAALRRR
;
A
#
# COMPACT_ATOMS: atom_id res chain seq x y z
N MET A 1 24.91 -49.43 41.99
CA MET A 1 25.68 -48.28 41.48
C MET A 1 25.38 -48.19 39.98
N THR A 2 24.28 -47.51 39.62
CA THR A 2 24.20 -46.15 39.00
C THR A 2 23.99 -46.32 37.48
N ASN A 3 22.75 -46.27 36.97
CA ASN A 3 22.12 -45.14 36.24
C ASN A 3 22.97 -44.63 35.04
N ARG A 4 22.48 -44.40 33.81
CA ARG A 4 21.13 -44.00 33.35
C ARG A 4 21.06 -44.07 31.81
N PHE A 5 19.85 -44.30 31.29
CA PHE A 5 19.43 -43.96 29.93
C PHE A 5 19.61 -42.46 29.64
N GLY A 6 19.91 -42.11 28.37
CA GLY A 6 20.02 -40.72 27.94
C GLY A 6 20.13 -40.56 26.43
N ILE A 7 19.16 -41.05 25.67
CA ILE A 7 18.84 -40.46 24.35
C ILE A 7 17.72 -39.48 24.66
N GLY A 8 18.10 -38.25 25.02
CA GLY A 8 17.15 -37.15 25.20
C GLY A 8 16.79 -36.60 23.84
N THR A 9 15.58 -36.89 23.38
CA THR A 9 14.82 -35.98 22.53
C THR A 9 14.77 -34.62 23.21
N ALA A 10 15.64 -33.70 22.79
CA ALA A 10 15.43 -32.29 23.08
C ALA A 10 14.33 -31.79 22.15
N ALA A 11 13.09 -32.11 22.49
CA ALA A 11 11.98 -31.24 22.17
C ALA A 11 12.28 -29.94 22.92
N VAL A 12 12.92 -28.98 22.26
CA VAL A 12 12.93 -27.60 22.74
C VAL A 12 11.49 -27.14 22.56
N LEU A 13 10.69 -27.33 23.61
CA LEU A 13 9.47 -26.54 23.79
C LEU A 13 9.94 -25.09 23.85
N ALA A 14 9.91 -24.40 22.70
CA ALA A 14 9.84 -22.96 22.67
C ALA A 14 8.57 -22.60 23.42
N THR A 15 8.73 -22.24 24.69
CA THR A 15 7.63 -21.72 25.48
C THR A 15 7.48 -20.28 25.01
N ALA A 16 6.76 -20.08 23.90
CA ALA A 16 6.34 -18.76 23.48
C ALA A 16 5.56 -18.15 24.64
N ILE A 17 6.10 -17.09 25.23
CA ILE A 17 5.39 -16.30 26.23
C ILE A 17 4.34 -15.52 25.44
N VAL A 18 3.16 -16.10 25.37
CA VAL A 18 1.97 -15.52 24.77
C VAL A 18 1.53 -14.30 25.61
N MET A 19 1.79 -13.08 25.12
CA MET A 19 1.47 -11.81 25.79
C MET A 19 0.09 -11.30 25.35
N VAL A 20 -0.93 -11.55 26.18
CA VAL A 20 -2.37 -11.26 25.97
C VAL A 20 -2.71 -9.81 25.61
N SER A 21 -3.41 -9.62 24.47
CA SER A 21 -4.28 -8.45 24.21
C SER A 21 -5.70 -8.92 23.82
N ALA A 22 -6.68 -8.04 24.01
CA ALA A 22 -8.10 -8.39 24.15
C ALA A 22 -8.85 -8.81 22.86
N THR A 23 -8.17 -8.99 21.72
CA THR A 23 -8.83 -9.26 20.41
C THR A 23 -8.36 -10.51 19.68
N GLY A 24 -7.40 -11.27 20.20
CA GLY A 24 -7.24 -12.69 19.91
C GLY A 24 -6.85 -13.12 18.49
N THR A 25 -5.60 -12.86 18.09
CA THR A 25 -4.63 -13.81 17.49
C THR A 25 -3.24 -13.22 17.72
N TYR A 26 -2.22 -14.01 18.05
CA TYR A 26 -0.86 -13.50 18.29
C TYR A 26 -0.06 -13.60 17.00
N ALA A 27 0.17 -12.47 16.34
CA ALA A 27 1.26 -12.39 15.38
C ALA A 27 2.59 -12.39 16.14
N LEU A 28 3.56 -13.16 15.65
CA LEU A 28 4.93 -13.10 16.18
C LEU A 28 5.59 -11.83 15.64
N ASP A 29 6.05 -10.94 16.53
CA ASP A 29 6.85 -9.80 16.15
C ASP A 29 8.27 -10.25 15.79
N VAL A 30 8.73 -10.01 14.56
CA VAL A 30 10.10 -10.33 14.14
C VAL A 30 10.76 -9.18 13.41
N ASN A 31 12.03 -8.93 13.69
CA ASN A 31 12.79 -7.85 13.07
C ASN A 31 14.00 -8.39 12.32
N TRP A 32 14.29 -7.78 11.17
CA TRP A 32 15.53 -8.05 10.44
C TRP A 32 16.75 -7.61 11.23
N VAL A 33 17.70 -8.53 11.41
CA VAL A 33 19.01 -8.31 12.05
C VAL A 33 20.19 -8.76 11.17
N GLY A 34 19.92 -9.19 9.92
CA GLY A 34 20.92 -9.72 8.98
C GLY A 34 21.88 -8.71 8.35
N GLY A 35 22.00 -7.50 8.92
CA GLY A 35 22.91 -6.45 8.44
C GLY A 35 22.33 -5.61 7.30
N ALA A 36 23.19 -4.86 6.58
CA ALA A 36 22.76 -3.92 5.56
C ALA A 36 22.20 -4.58 4.28
N THR A 37 22.63 -5.82 3.99
CA THR A 37 22.14 -6.60 2.85
C THR A 37 22.11 -8.08 3.24
N GLY A 38 21.08 -8.83 2.86
CA GLY A 38 21.04 -10.27 3.04
C GLY A 38 19.85 -10.92 2.35
N GLU A 39 19.83 -12.25 2.34
CA GLU A 39 18.70 -13.03 1.83
C GLU A 39 17.66 -13.23 2.94
N TRP A 40 16.38 -13.20 2.58
CA TRP A 40 15.28 -13.35 3.54
C TRP A 40 15.37 -14.61 4.39
N ASN A 41 16.01 -15.66 3.88
CA ASN A 41 16.16 -16.97 4.52
C ASN A 41 17.57 -17.25 5.05
N ASP A 42 18.43 -16.22 5.15
CA ASP A 42 19.70 -16.35 5.84
C ASP A 42 19.46 -16.81 7.29
N PHE A 43 20.35 -17.67 7.80
CA PHE A 43 20.15 -18.24 9.13
C PHE A 43 20.31 -17.16 10.22
N GLY A 44 19.29 -17.02 11.07
CA GLY A 44 19.34 -16.14 12.25
C GLY A 44 19.27 -14.65 11.92
N VAL A 45 18.64 -14.28 10.81
CA VAL A 45 18.45 -12.89 10.40
C VAL A 45 17.12 -12.29 10.84
N TRP A 46 16.23 -13.08 11.45
CA TRP A 46 14.95 -12.63 12.01
C TRP A 46 14.93 -12.85 13.52
N ASP A 47 14.79 -11.79 14.29
CA ASP A 47 14.84 -11.81 15.75
C ASP A 47 13.50 -11.36 16.35
N ASP A 48 12.95 -12.19 17.24
CA ASP A 48 11.73 -11.89 18.01
C ASP A 48 12.02 -11.08 19.29
N GLY A 49 13.26 -10.62 19.46
CA GLY A 49 13.75 -9.92 20.64
C GLY A 49 14.25 -10.85 21.74
N VAL A 50 14.15 -12.18 21.54
CA VAL A 50 14.67 -13.19 22.45
C VAL A 50 15.73 -14.04 21.74
N PHE A 51 15.41 -14.58 20.55
CA PHE A 51 16.33 -15.39 19.76
C PHE A 51 16.16 -15.18 18.26
N PRO A 52 17.28 -15.20 17.51
CA PRO A 52 17.21 -15.36 16.07
C PRO A 52 16.54 -16.69 15.69
N SER A 53 15.60 -16.61 14.75
CA SER A 53 14.80 -17.73 14.26
C SER A 53 15.03 -17.95 12.77
N ASP A 54 14.65 -19.14 12.29
CA ASP A 54 14.72 -19.47 10.87
C ASP A 54 13.51 -18.92 10.11
N ALA A 55 13.76 -18.38 8.92
CA ALA A 55 12.72 -17.74 8.13
C ALA A 55 11.62 -18.72 7.68
N PHE A 56 11.95 -20.00 7.51
CA PHE A 56 10.98 -21.02 7.10
C PHE A 56 9.96 -21.37 8.20
N THR A 57 10.33 -21.21 9.47
CA THR A 57 9.41 -21.36 10.61
C THR A 57 8.48 -20.16 10.72
N ILE A 58 9.01 -18.96 10.46
CA ILE A 58 8.23 -17.72 10.55
C ILE A 58 7.27 -17.61 9.36
N PHE A 59 7.82 -17.58 8.15
CA PHE A 59 7.11 -17.30 6.90
C PHE A 59 6.74 -18.56 6.12
N GLY A 60 6.92 -19.76 6.69
CA GLY A 60 6.59 -21.00 6.00
C GLY A 60 7.58 -21.43 4.90
N THR A 61 7.20 -22.48 4.18
CA THR A 61 8.02 -23.12 3.13
C THR A 61 8.01 -22.36 1.79
N THR A 62 8.46 -22.98 0.70
CA THR A 62 8.65 -22.44 -0.68
C THR A 62 7.38 -21.91 -1.38
N LYS A 63 6.32 -21.54 -0.64
CA LYS A 63 5.12 -20.85 -1.13
C LYS A 63 4.55 -19.88 -0.07
N GLY A 64 5.32 -19.54 0.97
CA GLY A 64 4.99 -18.56 2.01
C GLY A 64 3.84 -18.88 2.98
N THR A 65 2.91 -19.77 2.64
CA THR A 65 1.73 -20.03 3.49
C THR A 65 1.62 -21.44 4.03
N ASN A 66 2.32 -22.42 3.43
CA ASN A 66 2.21 -23.80 3.90
C ASN A 66 3.05 -24.00 5.17
N GLY A 67 2.38 -23.92 6.32
CA GLY A 67 2.94 -24.19 7.65
C GLY A 67 3.58 -23.00 8.38
N GLY A 68 3.38 -21.76 7.92
CA GLY A 68 3.81 -20.54 8.62
C GLY A 68 2.87 -20.15 9.77
N ILE A 69 3.28 -19.17 10.57
CA ILE A 69 2.48 -18.57 11.65
C ILE A 69 2.05 -17.14 11.28
N ASP A 70 1.06 -16.60 12.01
CA ASP A 70 0.76 -15.17 11.90
C ASP A 70 1.99 -14.38 12.39
N VAL A 71 2.43 -13.38 11.61
CA VAL A 71 3.69 -12.66 11.86
C VAL A 71 3.55 -11.17 11.59
N ASP A 72 4.15 -10.35 12.45
CA ASP A 72 4.38 -8.93 12.23
C ASP A 72 5.88 -8.72 11.99
N ALA A 73 6.27 -8.75 10.71
CA ALA A 73 7.66 -8.67 10.31
C ALA A 73 8.08 -7.24 9.99
N ALA A 74 9.28 -6.84 10.41
CA ALA A 74 9.81 -5.51 10.15
C ALA A 74 11.26 -5.52 9.64
N ILE A 75 11.53 -4.65 8.65
CA ILE A 75 12.85 -4.39 8.09
C ILE A 75 13.09 -2.89 8.18
N GLY A 76 14.25 -2.48 8.71
CA GLY A 76 14.59 -1.07 8.95
C GLY A 76 16.08 -0.77 8.69
N GLY A 77 16.51 0.42 9.10
CA GLY A 77 17.93 0.81 9.08
C GLY A 77 18.58 0.84 7.68
N GLY A 78 17.81 1.07 6.62
CA GLY A 78 18.33 1.08 5.25
C GLY A 78 18.73 -0.29 4.71
N ALA A 79 18.34 -1.39 5.36
CA ALA A 79 18.70 -2.73 4.93
C ALA A 79 18.00 -3.14 3.63
N THR A 80 18.68 -3.90 2.78
CA THR A 80 18.08 -4.57 1.62
C THR A 80 17.95 -6.06 1.89
N VAL A 81 16.72 -6.56 1.91
CA VAL A 81 16.41 -7.99 2.06
C VAL A 81 15.95 -8.53 0.72
N SER A 82 16.68 -9.51 0.20
CA SER A 82 16.38 -10.14 -1.08
C SER A 82 15.52 -11.40 -0.90
N TYR A 83 14.58 -11.59 -1.81
CA TYR A 83 13.79 -12.81 -1.97
C TYR A 83 13.89 -13.31 -3.41
N ASP A 84 14.52 -14.46 -3.60
CA ASP A 84 14.60 -15.13 -4.90
C ASP A 84 13.34 -15.97 -5.17
N GLY A 85 12.39 -15.40 -5.92
CA GLY A 85 11.16 -16.10 -6.30
C GLY A 85 11.41 -17.35 -7.15
N ASN A 86 12.53 -17.44 -7.86
CA ASN A 86 12.80 -18.56 -8.77
C ASN A 86 13.15 -19.84 -8.01
N SER A 87 13.88 -19.67 -6.92
CA SER A 87 14.25 -20.78 -6.05
C SER A 87 13.14 -21.13 -5.07
N TRP A 88 12.26 -20.17 -4.73
CA TRP A 88 11.42 -20.25 -3.55
C TRP A 88 9.93 -20.05 -3.77
N GLY A 89 9.42 -19.84 -4.99
CA GLY A 89 7.97 -19.74 -5.17
C GLY A 89 7.38 -18.37 -4.93
N ASP A 90 6.04 -18.35 -4.96
CA ASP A 90 5.21 -17.25 -4.46
C ASP A 90 5.62 -16.87 -3.03
N PHE A 91 5.96 -15.60 -2.82
CA PHE A 91 6.10 -15.07 -1.47
C PHE A 91 4.73 -14.67 -0.90
N GLN A 92 4.12 -15.58 -0.14
CA GLN A 92 2.83 -15.35 0.49
C GLN A 92 2.99 -15.13 1.99
N PHE A 93 2.11 -14.32 2.56
CA PHE A 93 1.91 -14.24 4.00
C PHE A 93 0.60 -14.96 4.37
N HIS A 94 0.52 -15.41 5.62
CA HIS A 94 -0.76 -15.81 6.18
C HIS A 94 -1.67 -14.58 6.33
N GLN A 95 -2.98 -14.74 6.17
CA GLN A 95 -3.92 -13.67 6.55
C GLN A 95 -3.74 -13.39 8.05
N ASN A 96 -3.85 -12.12 8.45
CA ASN A 96 -3.47 -11.54 9.74
C ASN A 96 -1.97 -11.27 9.94
N SER A 97 -1.14 -11.47 8.91
CA SER A 97 0.28 -11.10 8.98
C SER A 97 0.56 -9.77 8.31
N THR A 98 1.57 -9.06 8.80
CA THR A 98 2.03 -7.80 8.24
C THR A 98 3.52 -7.83 7.91
N LEU A 99 3.89 -7.05 6.87
CA LEU A 99 5.27 -6.72 6.58
C LEU A 99 5.44 -5.21 6.63
N THR A 100 6.37 -4.73 7.44
CA THR A 100 6.74 -3.32 7.53
C THR A 100 8.15 -3.11 7.00
N VAL A 101 8.30 -2.28 5.97
CA VAL A 101 9.58 -1.84 5.43
C VAL A 101 9.71 -0.35 5.75
N LYS A 102 10.76 0.03 6.48
CA LYS A 102 10.90 1.40 6.97
C LYS A 102 12.33 1.94 6.93
N GLU A 103 12.49 3.23 7.22
CA GLU A 103 13.81 3.86 7.45
C GLU A 103 14.80 3.68 6.28
N GLY A 104 14.31 3.79 5.05
CA GLY A 104 15.09 3.61 3.83
C GLY A 104 15.34 2.15 3.44
N ALA A 105 14.81 1.17 4.19
CA ALA A 105 14.99 -0.24 3.88
C ALA A 105 14.28 -0.64 2.58
N THR A 106 14.69 -1.76 2.01
CA THR A 106 14.12 -2.33 0.80
C THR A 106 13.84 -3.82 0.99
N TRP A 107 12.60 -4.23 0.74
CA TRP A 107 12.28 -5.62 0.39
C TRP A 107 12.38 -5.77 -1.13
N GLN A 108 13.28 -6.62 -1.60
CA GLN A 108 13.50 -6.85 -3.02
C GLN A 108 13.13 -8.27 -3.41
N GLN A 109 12.08 -8.40 -4.20
CA GLN A 109 11.69 -9.65 -4.82
C GLN A 109 12.26 -9.75 -6.24
N VAL A 110 12.99 -10.82 -6.49
CA VAL A 110 13.62 -11.10 -7.78
C VAL A 110 12.89 -12.28 -8.43
N THR A 111 12.33 -12.08 -9.61
CA THR A 111 11.61 -13.11 -10.37
C THR A 111 12.18 -13.25 -11.78
N ASP A 112 12.26 -14.49 -12.27
CA ASP A 112 12.67 -14.84 -13.62
C ASP A 112 11.48 -14.98 -14.57
N ASP A 113 11.83 -15.09 -15.84
CA ASP A 113 10.89 -15.23 -16.93
C ASP A 113 10.43 -16.69 -17.10
N THR A 114 11.07 -17.66 -16.45
CA THR A 114 10.92 -19.07 -16.79
C THR A 114 9.67 -19.69 -16.19
N TRP A 115 8.98 -20.42 -17.06
CA TRP A 115 7.68 -21.07 -16.89
C TRP A 115 7.50 -22.06 -15.73
N THR A 116 8.48 -22.23 -14.84
CA THR A 116 8.50 -23.36 -13.91
C THR A 116 7.52 -23.23 -12.73
N GLU A 117 6.88 -22.07 -12.54
CA GLU A 117 5.92 -21.83 -11.46
C GLU A 117 4.59 -21.15 -11.86
N ASN A 118 3.96 -21.59 -12.96
CA ASN A 118 2.58 -21.19 -13.31
C ASN A 118 2.32 -19.67 -13.49
N ARG A 119 3.36 -18.85 -13.67
CA ARG A 119 3.29 -17.49 -14.26
C ARG A 119 2.61 -16.41 -13.41
N TRP A 120 2.71 -16.51 -12.09
CA TRP A 120 2.28 -15.46 -11.17
C TRP A 120 3.10 -15.45 -9.89
N THR A 121 3.18 -14.29 -9.26
CA THR A 121 3.59 -14.12 -7.87
C THR A 121 2.36 -13.73 -7.08
N ARG A 122 1.94 -14.54 -6.10
CA ARG A 122 0.92 -14.12 -5.14
C ARG A 122 1.57 -13.40 -3.97
N PHE A 123 1.05 -12.23 -3.64
CA PHE A 123 1.41 -11.46 -2.46
C PHE A 123 0.14 -11.08 -1.70
N ASN A 124 -0.03 -11.65 -0.50
CA ASN A 124 -1.31 -11.57 0.21
C ASN A 124 -1.19 -11.38 1.73
N PRO A 125 -0.41 -10.38 2.20
CA PRO A 125 -0.45 -10.00 3.61
C PRO A 125 -1.78 -9.34 3.96
N SER A 126 -2.06 -9.20 5.26
CA SER A 126 -3.09 -8.28 5.70
C SER A 126 -2.69 -6.83 5.49
N ALA A 127 -1.41 -6.51 5.74
CA ALA A 127 -0.86 -5.21 5.41
C ALA A 127 0.61 -5.31 4.95
N LEU A 128 0.95 -4.50 3.95
CA LEU A 128 2.32 -4.13 3.64
C LEU A 128 2.48 -2.64 3.97
N ASN A 129 3.29 -2.31 4.97
CA ASN A 129 3.53 -0.94 5.40
C ASN A 129 4.89 -0.46 4.89
N LEU A 130 4.89 0.56 4.06
CA LEU A 130 6.07 1.19 3.46
C LEU A 130 6.23 2.59 4.05
N ASP A 131 6.96 2.71 5.14
CA ASP A 131 7.18 3.96 5.89
C ASP A 131 8.59 4.49 5.64
N ASN A 132 8.76 5.33 4.62
CA ASN A 132 10.07 5.62 4.04
C ASN A 132 10.82 4.34 3.63
N GLY A 133 10.10 3.25 3.34
CA GLY A 133 10.64 1.97 2.88
C GLY A 133 10.23 1.67 1.44
N THR A 134 10.94 0.73 0.82
CA THR A 134 10.67 0.31 -0.56
C THR A 134 10.30 -1.16 -0.64
N PHE A 135 9.16 -1.47 -1.25
CA PHE A 135 8.94 -2.79 -1.84
C PHE A 135 9.33 -2.69 -3.31
N ARG A 136 10.17 -3.62 -3.78
CA ARG A 136 10.60 -3.67 -5.17
C ARG A 136 10.48 -5.09 -5.71
N ARG A 137 9.77 -5.26 -6.82
CA ARG A 137 9.80 -6.49 -7.63
C ARG A 137 10.49 -6.22 -8.96
N VAL A 138 11.53 -6.99 -9.25
CA VAL A 138 12.39 -6.84 -10.44
C VAL A 138 12.65 -8.18 -11.14
N GLY A 139 13.03 -8.06 -12.40
CA GLY A 139 13.45 -9.15 -13.26
C GLY A 139 14.86 -9.67 -13.14
N THR A 140 15.09 -10.95 -13.49
CA THR A 140 16.46 -11.51 -13.66
C THR A 140 17.02 -11.42 -15.09
N THR A 141 16.20 -11.25 -16.12
CA THR A 141 16.63 -11.22 -17.53
C THR A 141 16.10 -9.99 -18.27
N SER A 142 16.77 -9.62 -19.35
CA SER A 142 16.37 -8.51 -20.24
C SER A 142 15.55 -8.97 -21.45
N VAL A 143 14.91 -10.14 -21.38
CA VAL A 143 14.30 -10.80 -22.54
C VAL A 143 12.84 -10.40 -22.67
N ASP A 144 12.46 -10.00 -23.89
CA ASP A 144 11.23 -9.25 -24.18
C ASP A 144 9.94 -10.07 -24.01
N VAL A 145 10.00 -11.37 -24.29
CA VAL A 145 8.86 -12.29 -24.34
C VAL A 145 9.42 -13.72 -24.26
N ILE A 146 8.78 -14.61 -23.52
CA ILE A 146 8.97 -16.05 -23.74
C ILE A 146 7.81 -16.58 -24.57
N THR A 147 8.15 -16.98 -25.79
CA THR A 147 7.26 -17.75 -26.64
C THR A 147 7.29 -19.21 -26.19
N VAL A 148 6.17 -19.72 -25.69
CA VAL A 148 5.97 -21.15 -25.44
C VAL A 148 4.90 -21.67 -26.38
N GLY A 149 5.30 -22.48 -27.35
CA GLY A 149 4.39 -22.95 -28.39
C GLY A 149 3.98 -21.81 -29.32
N ALA A 150 2.71 -21.42 -29.31
CA ALA A 150 2.16 -20.32 -30.12
C ALA A 150 1.72 -19.10 -29.27
N GLU A 151 2.09 -19.08 -27.98
CA GLU A 151 1.66 -18.07 -27.02
C GLU A 151 2.88 -17.35 -26.42
N ASP A 152 2.76 -16.03 -26.25
CA ASP A 152 3.79 -15.15 -25.70
C ASP A 152 3.37 -14.71 -24.30
N TYR A 153 4.26 -14.79 -23.29
CA TYR A 153 3.89 -14.48 -21.89
C TYR A 153 4.61 -13.24 -21.34
N PRO A 154 3.95 -12.47 -20.45
CA PRO A 154 4.55 -11.29 -19.85
C PRO A 154 5.68 -11.69 -18.89
N PHE A 155 6.67 -10.81 -18.81
CA PHE A 155 7.85 -10.94 -17.98
C PHE A 155 7.50 -11.16 -16.48
N GLY A 156 8.14 -12.14 -15.81
CA GLY A 156 7.96 -12.44 -14.38
C GLY A 156 6.59 -12.99 -13.97
N GLY A 157 5.61 -13.03 -14.88
CA GLY A 157 4.20 -13.25 -14.54
C GLY A 157 3.55 -12.07 -13.81
N TRP A 158 2.28 -12.23 -13.42
CA TRP A 158 1.53 -11.20 -12.69
C TRP A 158 1.90 -11.17 -11.21
N LEU A 159 2.16 -9.99 -10.64
CA LEU A 159 2.09 -9.81 -9.20
C LEU A 159 0.62 -9.65 -8.80
N ILE A 160 0.03 -10.70 -8.24
CA ILE A 160 -1.32 -10.62 -7.71
C ILE A 160 -1.28 -10.17 -6.26
N ILE A 161 -1.96 -9.06 -6.00
CA ILE A 161 -2.25 -8.59 -4.66
C ILE A 161 -3.64 -9.10 -4.30
N GLY A 162 -3.72 -9.92 -3.25
CA GLY A 162 -4.96 -10.59 -2.85
C GLY A 162 -5.06 -12.06 -3.30
N GLY A 163 -6.24 -12.65 -3.15
CA GLY A 163 -6.49 -14.09 -3.29
C GLY A 163 -7.09 -14.48 -4.64
N LEU A 164 -6.40 -15.33 -5.41
CA LEU A 164 -6.88 -15.75 -6.75
C LEU A 164 -7.85 -16.93 -6.77
N THR A 165 -8.01 -17.70 -5.69
CA THR A 165 -8.72 -18.99 -5.77
C THR A 165 -9.39 -19.38 -4.46
N GLY A 166 -10.69 -19.66 -4.51
CA GLY A 166 -11.50 -20.13 -3.38
C GLY A 166 -12.54 -19.09 -2.94
N SER A 167 -13.54 -19.51 -2.16
CA SER A 167 -14.47 -18.60 -1.49
C SER A 167 -13.68 -17.74 -0.50
N ALA A 168 -13.29 -16.54 -0.91
CA ALA A 168 -12.64 -15.57 -0.04
C ALA A 168 -13.73 -14.81 0.73
N SER A 169 -13.82 -15.05 2.03
CA SER A 169 -14.59 -14.25 2.97
C SER A 169 -13.62 -13.58 3.94
N ASP A 170 -13.85 -12.31 4.28
CA ASP A 170 -13.11 -11.57 5.30
C ASP A 170 -11.61 -11.42 5.02
N GLN A 171 -11.24 -11.30 3.73
CA GLN A 171 -9.86 -11.08 3.31
C GLN A 171 -9.58 -9.58 3.18
N VAL A 172 -8.49 -9.14 3.81
CA VAL A 172 -8.03 -7.74 3.71
C VAL A 172 -6.57 -7.76 3.27
N THR A 173 -6.22 -6.95 2.28
CA THR A 173 -4.84 -6.67 1.88
C THR A 173 -4.67 -5.20 1.57
N GLU A 174 -3.99 -4.50 2.47
CA GLU A 174 -3.74 -3.07 2.32
C GLU A 174 -2.25 -2.81 2.13
N ILE A 175 -1.90 -2.12 1.04
CA ILE A 175 -0.56 -1.61 0.83
C ILE A 175 -0.55 -0.15 1.26
N ASN A 176 0.06 0.11 2.41
CA ASN A 176 0.11 1.42 3.03
C ASN A 176 1.46 2.08 2.73
N ILE A 177 1.45 3.23 2.06
CA ILE A 177 2.65 3.93 1.61
C ILE A 177 2.69 5.30 2.26
N THR A 178 3.74 5.54 3.05
CA THR A 178 3.87 6.73 3.89
C THR A 178 5.30 7.28 3.89
N ASN A 179 5.45 8.59 4.16
CA ASN A 179 6.72 9.25 4.47
C ASN A 179 7.84 9.02 3.41
N GLY A 180 7.50 9.12 2.14
CA GLY A 180 8.39 8.86 1.01
C GLY A 180 8.51 7.39 0.62
N GLY A 181 7.66 6.51 1.15
CA GLY A 181 7.62 5.09 0.83
C GLY A 181 7.36 4.82 -0.66
N ARG A 182 7.83 3.67 -1.15
CA ARG A 182 7.78 3.33 -2.58
C ARG A 182 7.35 1.88 -2.82
N PHE A 183 6.33 1.68 -3.63
CA PHE A 183 6.00 0.38 -4.19
C PHE A 183 6.43 0.36 -5.65
N GLU A 184 7.37 -0.51 -5.99
CA GLU A 184 7.97 -0.60 -7.31
C GLU A 184 7.76 -2.01 -7.88
N ASN A 185 7.23 -2.10 -9.09
CA ASN A 185 7.07 -3.39 -9.76
C ASN A 185 7.36 -3.27 -11.25
N GLU A 186 8.35 -4.02 -11.72
CA GLU A 186 8.55 -4.25 -13.15
C GLU A 186 7.50 -5.26 -13.66
N GLY A 187 6.74 -4.88 -14.69
CA GLY A 187 5.70 -5.70 -15.30
C GLY A 187 4.31 -5.52 -14.67
N GLN A 188 3.47 -6.56 -14.68
CA GLN A 188 2.05 -6.43 -14.36
C GLN A 188 1.74 -6.62 -12.87
N VAL A 189 0.95 -5.70 -12.31
CA VAL A 189 0.25 -5.85 -11.04
C VAL A 189 -1.22 -6.12 -11.31
N ASN A 190 -1.77 -7.08 -10.59
CA ASN A 190 -3.17 -7.44 -10.70
C ASN A 190 -3.84 -7.36 -9.32
N LEU A 191 -4.83 -6.47 -9.22
CA LEU A 191 -5.78 -6.44 -8.13
C LEU A 191 -6.91 -7.42 -8.50
N SER A 192 -6.75 -8.68 -8.12
CA SER A 192 -7.62 -9.80 -8.56
C SER A 192 -8.23 -10.56 -7.42
N LEU A 193 -9.53 -10.84 -7.54
CA LEU A 193 -10.27 -11.75 -6.66
C LEU A 193 -11.25 -12.59 -7.47
N HIS A 194 -10.86 -13.81 -7.82
CA HIS A 194 -11.65 -14.70 -8.66
C HIS A 194 -12.49 -15.68 -7.80
N SER A 195 -13.58 -15.19 -7.21
CA SER A 195 -14.57 -16.05 -6.55
C SER A 195 -16.00 -15.61 -6.80
N SER A 196 -16.92 -16.58 -6.78
CA SER A 196 -18.36 -16.37 -6.95
C SER A 196 -19.10 -16.00 -5.66
N THR A 197 -18.40 -15.85 -4.52
CA THR A 197 -18.99 -15.60 -3.19
C THR A 197 -18.17 -14.64 -2.33
N ASN A 198 -17.54 -13.62 -2.92
CA ASN A 198 -16.74 -12.66 -2.17
C ASN A 198 -17.61 -11.93 -1.13
N THR A 199 -17.21 -11.95 0.14
CA THR A 199 -17.85 -11.19 1.22
C THR A 199 -16.78 -10.53 2.07
N ASN A 200 -16.94 -9.24 2.37
CA ASN A 200 -15.97 -8.45 3.16
C ASN A 200 -14.52 -8.54 2.65
N VAL A 201 -14.32 -8.54 1.33
CA VAL A 201 -12.98 -8.56 0.76
C VAL A 201 -12.55 -7.15 0.40
N LYS A 202 -11.37 -6.73 0.85
CA LYS A 202 -10.80 -5.40 0.64
C LYS A 202 -9.35 -5.52 0.16
N VAL A 203 -9.02 -4.94 -0.98
CA VAL A 203 -7.68 -4.99 -1.56
C VAL A 203 -7.33 -3.66 -2.21
N GLY A 204 -6.19 -3.08 -1.83
CA GLY A 204 -5.83 -1.80 -2.42
C GLY A 204 -4.64 -1.10 -1.81
N PHE A 205 -4.46 0.14 -2.25
CA PHE A 205 -3.38 1.02 -1.84
C PHE A 205 -3.90 2.19 -1.01
N ASN A 206 -3.25 2.49 0.11
CA ASN A 206 -3.37 3.76 0.82
C ASN A 206 -2.06 4.55 0.65
N ILE A 207 -2.13 5.78 0.16
CA ILE A 207 -0.95 6.57 -0.21
C ILE A 207 -0.99 7.94 0.49
N ASN A 208 0.05 8.25 1.25
CA ASN A 208 0.23 9.54 1.92
C ASN A 208 1.72 9.91 1.97
N ASP A 209 2.15 10.81 1.09
CA ASP A 209 3.55 11.09 0.82
C ASP A 209 4.27 9.82 0.33
N GLY A 210 3.93 9.34 -0.88
CA GLY A 210 4.49 8.10 -1.40
C GLY A 210 4.31 7.92 -2.90
N THR A 211 4.95 6.88 -3.43
CA THR A 211 4.88 6.57 -4.87
C THR A 211 4.56 5.09 -5.10
N VAL A 212 3.57 4.85 -5.95
CA VAL A 212 3.43 3.56 -6.65
C VAL A 212 3.98 3.72 -8.05
N ASP A 213 5.00 2.94 -8.37
CA ASP A 213 5.70 2.98 -9.64
C ASP A 213 5.61 1.59 -10.28
N LEU A 214 4.72 1.47 -11.26
CA LEU A 214 4.58 0.23 -12.03
C LEU A 214 5.32 0.32 -13.37
N THR A 215 6.19 1.33 -13.52
CA THR A 215 7.00 1.48 -14.73
C THR A 215 8.09 0.43 -14.81
N GLY A 216 8.53 0.16 -16.04
CA GLY A 216 9.56 -0.83 -16.29
C GLY A 216 9.03 -2.28 -16.39
N GLY A 217 9.92 -3.16 -16.82
CA GLY A 217 9.52 -4.45 -17.38
C GLY A 217 8.99 -4.30 -18.82
N LYS A 218 8.97 -5.42 -19.56
CA LYS A 218 8.42 -5.47 -20.92
C LYS A 218 7.28 -6.47 -20.98
N TYR A 219 6.21 -6.11 -21.69
CA TYR A 219 4.97 -6.89 -21.79
C TYR A 219 4.96 -7.75 -23.04
N ALA A 220 4.27 -8.89 -22.97
CA ALA A 220 3.89 -9.61 -24.19
C ALA A 220 2.83 -8.79 -24.94
N PRO A 221 2.96 -8.61 -26.27
CA PRO A 221 1.99 -7.86 -27.06
C PRO A 221 0.61 -8.53 -27.06
N ASP A 222 -0.42 -7.70 -27.14
CA ASP A 222 -1.87 -8.02 -27.23
C ASP A 222 -2.22 -9.12 -28.26
N SER A 223 -1.34 -9.36 -29.23
CA SER A 223 -1.55 -10.31 -30.33
C SER A 223 -1.27 -11.77 -30.00
N ALA A 224 -0.72 -12.09 -28.82
CA ALA A 224 -0.19 -13.43 -28.55
C ALA A 224 -0.63 -14.05 -27.22
N LEU A 225 -1.59 -13.43 -26.54
CA LEU A 225 -2.22 -13.98 -25.34
C LEU A 225 -3.72 -14.18 -25.57
N ALA A 226 -4.19 -15.39 -25.26
CA ALA A 226 -5.58 -15.64 -24.90
C ALA A 226 -5.92 -15.06 -23.50
N VAL A 227 -5.11 -14.13 -22.97
CA VAL A 227 -5.27 -13.55 -21.63
C VAL A 227 -5.42 -12.03 -21.82
N PRO A 228 -6.49 -11.40 -21.31
CA PRO A 228 -6.71 -9.99 -21.56
C PRO A 228 -5.79 -9.18 -20.64
N GLY A 229 -4.69 -8.66 -21.19
CA GLY A 229 -4.15 -7.44 -20.65
C GLY A 229 -2.71 -7.11 -21.03
N SER A 230 -2.54 -5.99 -21.70
CA SER A 230 -1.31 -5.27 -22.04
C SER A 230 -1.26 -3.96 -21.24
N ALA A 231 -1.36 -4.07 -19.92
CA ALA A 231 -1.35 -2.95 -18.98
C ALA A 231 -0.58 -3.30 -17.71
N ASP A 232 0.01 -2.28 -17.10
CA ASP A 232 0.74 -2.38 -15.84
C ASP A 232 -0.19 -2.71 -14.68
N LEU A 233 -1.38 -2.09 -14.67
CA LEU A 233 -2.40 -2.32 -13.65
C LEU A 233 -3.60 -3.04 -14.24
N LEU A 234 -3.83 -4.26 -13.76
CA LEU A 234 -5.04 -5.04 -14.03
C LEU A 234 -5.97 -4.92 -12.81
N ILE A 235 -7.21 -4.51 -13.06
CA ILE A 235 -8.29 -4.52 -12.06
C ILE A 235 -9.28 -5.55 -12.53
N TRP A 236 -9.14 -6.77 -12.05
CA TRP A 236 -9.90 -7.91 -12.56
C TRP A 236 -10.82 -8.50 -11.49
N ASN A 237 -12.12 -8.47 -11.77
CA ASN A 237 -13.15 -9.00 -10.89
C ASN A 237 -14.11 -9.92 -11.65
N HIS A 238 -14.68 -10.89 -10.93
CA HIS A 238 -15.70 -11.79 -11.49
C HIS A 238 -17.04 -11.07 -11.70
N PHE A 239 -17.32 -10.06 -10.88
CA PHE A 239 -18.50 -9.19 -10.99
C PHE A 239 -18.14 -7.86 -11.67
N PRO A 240 -19.11 -7.16 -12.29
CA PRO A 240 -18.92 -5.78 -12.72
C PRO A 240 -18.37 -4.91 -11.59
N LEU A 241 -17.42 -4.02 -11.87
CA LEU A 241 -16.75 -3.21 -10.85
C LEU A 241 -17.70 -2.28 -10.06
N ASP A 242 -18.91 -2.07 -10.58
CA ASP A 242 -19.99 -1.30 -9.97
C ASP A 242 -21.02 -2.16 -9.19
N ASP A 243 -20.90 -3.49 -9.21
CA ASP A 243 -21.77 -4.41 -8.46
C ASP A 243 -21.47 -4.34 -6.94
N PRO A 244 -22.46 -4.16 -6.06
CA PRO A 244 -22.26 -4.18 -4.60
C PRO A 244 -21.76 -5.53 -4.05
N ALA A 245 -21.84 -6.63 -4.81
CA ALA A 245 -21.22 -7.91 -4.47
C ALA A 245 -19.71 -7.96 -4.82
N SER A 246 -19.19 -6.93 -5.49
CA SER A 246 -17.78 -6.80 -5.80
C SER A 246 -16.95 -6.54 -4.54
N PRO A 247 -15.71 -7.05 -4.50
CA PRO A 247 -14.77 -6.68 -3.47
C PRO A 247 -14.49 -5.18 -3.49
N ASP A 248 -14.12 -4.64 -2.32
CA ASP A 248 -13.66 -3.26 -2.19
C ASP A 248 -12.22 -3.15 -2.75
N LEU A 249 -12.13 -2.89 -4.05
CA LEU A 249 -10.88 -2.57 -4.73
C LEU A 249 -10.66 -1.06 -4.69
N PHE A 250 -9.50 -0.61 -4.20
CA PHE A 250 -9.27 0.81 -3.99
C PHE A 250 -7.83 1.28 -4.22
N ILE A 251 -7.71 2.53 -4.65
CA ILE A 251 -6.48 3.33 -4.64
C ILE A 251 -6.86 4.63 -3.91
N ASN A 252 -6.46 4.77 -2.66
CA ASN A 252 -6.88 5.86 -1.81
C ASN A 252 -5.70 6.76 -1.45
N PHE A 253 -5.76 8.01 -1.88
CA PHE A 253 -4.82 9.03 -1.46
C PHE A 253 -5.34 9.74 -0.22
N THR A 254 -4.57 9.72 0.86
CA THR A 254 -4.84 10.48 2.10
C THR A 254 -3.89 11.67 2.28
N GLY A 255 -3.00 11.86 1.31
CA GLY A 255 -2.07 12.98 1.23
C GLY A 255 -1.41 13.07 -0.14
N PRO A 256 -0.28 13.80 -0.26
CA PRO A 256 0.42 13.95 -1.52
C PRO A 256 0.93 12.59 -2.02
N GLY A 257 1.16 12.44 -3.31
CA GLY A 257 1.71 11.20 -3.82
C GLY A 257 1.45 10.99 -5.30
N GLN A 258 2.02 9.91 -5.83
CA GLN A 258 1.95 9.58 -7.25
C GLN A 258 1.67 8.10 -7.50
N PHE A 259 0.99 7.83 -8.61
CA PHE A 259 0.82 6.50 -9.18
C PHE A 259 1.20 6.56 -10.65
N ILE A 260 2.14 5.73 -11.09
CA ILE A 260 2.76 5.80 -12.42
C ILE A 260 2.62 4.45 -13.13
N THR A 261 2.24 4.49 -14.41
CA THR A 261 2.14 3.33 -15.31
C THR A 261 2.68 3.68 -16.71
N ASP A 262 3.24 2.74 -17.45
CA ASP A 262 3.68 2.84 -18.84
C ASP A 262 2.66 2.32 -19.86
N TYR A 263 1.84 1.32 -19.53
CA TYR A 263 0.85 0.73 -20.46
C TYR A 263 -0.60 0.83 -19.95
N GLY A 264 -0.80 1.78 -19.03
CA GLY A 264 -2.10 2.17 -18.52
C GLY A 264 -2.73 1.14 -17.60
N ILE A 265 -4.07 1.12 -17.62
CA ILE A 265 -4.90 0.37 -16.68
C ILE A 265 -5.94 -0.40 -17.49
N GLN A 266 -6.20 -1.64 -17.10
CA GLN A 266 -7.19 -2.48 -17.77
C GLN A 266 -8.14 -3.17 -16.80
N ASN A 267 -9.39 -3.26 -17.22
CA ASN A 267 -10.38 -4.16 -16.65
C ASN A 267 -10.71 -5.27 -17.66
N PRO A 268 -10.22 -6.50 -17.45
CA PRO A 268 -10.58 -7.67 -18.25
C PRO A 268 -12.08 -8.00 -18.08
N ILE A 269 -12.89 -7.84 -19.13
CA ILE A 269 -14.33 -8.18 -19.07
C ILE A 269 -14.52 -9.66 -19.36
N ASN A 270 -14.99 -10.42 -18.37
CA ASN A 270 -15.42 -11.81 -18.58
C ASN A 270 -16.84 -11.84 -19.14
N THR A 271 -17.03 -12.30 -20.39
CA THR A 271 -18.38 -12.47 -20.97
C THR A 271 -19.01 -13.83 -20.65
N ASN A 272 -18.27 -14.76 -20.03
CA ASN A 272 -18.77 -16.10 -19.69
C ASN A 272 -19.00 -16.22 -18.18
N ILE A 273 -20.27 -16.00 -17.78
CA ILE A 273 -20.79 -16.16 -16.41
C ILE A 273 -20.80 -17.64 -15.94
N VAL A 274 -20.32 -18.59 -16.75
CA VAL A 274 -20.42 -20.02 -16.46
C VAL A 274 -19.06 -20.70 -16.57
N GLY A 275 -18.38 -20.84 -15.43
CA GLY A 275 -17.49 -21.96 -15.08
C GLY A 275 -16.26 -22.27 -15.94
N ASP A 276 -16.05 -21.56 -17.04
CA ASP A 276 -14.94 -21.77 -17.96
C ASP A 276 -14.15 -20.47 -18.10
N PHE A 277 -12.82 -20.56 -18.18
CA PHE A 277 -11.90 -19.46 -18.48
C PHE A 277 -12.09 -18.98 -19.94
N GLY A 278 -13.32 -18.61 -20.30
CA GLY A 278 -13.70 -18.14 -21.62
C GLY A 278 -13.39 -16.66 -21.74
N TYR A 279 -12.17 -16.37 -22.15
CA TYR A 279 -11.68 -15.01 -22.39
C TYR A 279 -12.45 -14.38 -23.56
N ALA A 280 -13.21 -13.34 -23.28
CA ALA A 280 -13.56 -12.39 -24.35
C ALA A 280 -12.41 -11.41 -24.49
N ASN A 281 -11.97 -11.20 -25.73
CA ASN A 281 -10.95 -10.22 -26.13
C ASN A 281 -11.43 -8.76 -25.99
N LEU A 282 -12.18 -8.43 -24.93
CA LEU A 282 -12.70 -7.10 -24.65
C LEU A 282 -12.15 -6.65 -23.29
N ALA A 283 -10.88 -6.25 -23.25
CA ALA A 283 -10.34 -5.52 -22.12
C ALA A 283 -10.77 -4.05 -22.26
N GLU A 284 -11.41 -3.50 -21.24
CA GLU A 284 -11.65 -2.06 -21.18
C GLU A 284 -10.36 -1.37 -20.74
N LYS A 285 -9.81 -0.49 -21.57
CA LYS A 285 -8.73 0.43 -21.18
C LYS A 285 -9.33 1.54 -20.31
N LEU A 286 -8.76 1.77 -19.13
CA LEU A 286 -9.28 2.69 -18.13
C LEU A 286 -8.40 3.93 -17.95
N THR A 287 -9.01 5.11 -17.85
CA THR A 287 -8.34 6.33 -17.37
C THR A 287 -8.46 6.48 -15.86
N TRP A 288 -7.65 7.37 -15.26
CA TRP A 288 -7.76 7.70 -13.85
C TRP A 288 -9.12 8.29 -13.47
N GLU A 289 -9.70 9.14 -14.32
CA GLU A 289 -11.04 9.72 -14.16
C GLU A 289 -12.11 8.61 -14.15
N GLN A 290 -11.97 7.60 -14.99
CA GLN A 290 -12.90 6.46 -15.00
C GLN A 290 -12.77 5.57 -13.75
N LEU A 291 -11.60 5.52 -13.10
CA LEU A 291 -11.48 4.86 -11.79
C LEU A 291 -12.10 5.71 -10.67
N TRP A 292 -12.00 7.03 -10.76
CA TRP A 292 -12.61 7.97 -9.84
C TRP A 292 -14.14 7.88 -9.87
N ASP A 293 -14.73 7.91 -11.07
CA ASP A 293 -16.18 7.79 -11.26
C ASP A 293 -16.73 6.43 -10.78
N ARG A 294 -15.89 5.39 -10.77
CA ARG A 294 -16.24 4.06 -10.25
C ARG A 294 -16.09 3.92 -8.74
N GLY A 295 -15.49 4.90 -8.06
CA GLY A 295 -15.17 4.81 -6.63
C GLY A 295 -14.01 3.88 -6.29
N ILE A 296 -13.16 3.55 -7.28
CA ILE A 296 -11.93 2.77 -7.06
C ILE A 296 -10.80 3.73 -6.69
N LEU A 297 -10.62 4.80 -7.48
CA LEU A 297 -9.71 5.88 -7.11
C LEU A 297 -10.44 6.81 -6.11
N ARG A 298 -9.77 7.10 -5.00
CA ARG A 298 -10.33 7.86 -3.87
C ARG A 298 -9.36 8.91 -3.35
N ALA A 299 -9.93 9.97 -2.80
CA ALA A 299 -9.26 10.99 -2.00
C ALA A 299 -9.93 11.02 -0.62
N ASN A 300 -9.19 10.69 0.43
CA ASN A 300 -9.72 10.56 1.80
C ASN A 300 -10.99 9.69 1.89
N GLY A 301 -11.05 8.61 1.11
CA GLY A 301 -12.21 7.73 1.02
C GLY A 301 -13.34 8.21 0.11
N GLN A 302 -13.35 9.47 -0.32
CA GLN A 302 -14.33 10.04 -1.25
C GLN A 302 -13.93 9.82 -2.72
N SER A 303 -14.90 9.90 -3.63
CA SER A 303 -14.74 9.60 -5.06
C SER A 303 -15.74 10.35 -5.95
N GLY A 304 -15.76 10.04 -7.25
CA GLY A 304 -16.74 10.61 -8.19
C GLY A 304 -18.17 10.16 -7.91
N LYS A 305 -18.36 9.06 -7.16
CA LYS A 305 -19.70 8.62 -6.72
C LYS A 305 -20.35 9.61 -5.74
N ASP A 306 -19.54 10.41 -5.07
CA ASP A 306 -19.98 11.44 -4.11
C ASP A 306 -20.29 12.78 -4.81
N GLY A 307 -20.27 12.81 -6.16
CA GLY A 307 -20.53 14.02 -6.95
C GLY A 307 -19.36 15.00 -7.03
N LEU A 308 -18.18 14.59 -6.58
CA LEU A 308 -16.97 15.40 -6.52
C LEU A 308 -16.20 15.40 -7.86
N ASN A 309 -15.57 16.52 -8.20
CA ASN A 309 -14.81 16.60 -9.44
C ASN A 309 -13.40 16.03 -9.28
N PHE A 310 -13.00 15.16 -10.19
CA PHE A 310 -11.66 14.60 -10.25
C PHE A 310 -10.55 15.67 -10.20
N SER A 311 -10.72 16.79 -10.91
CA SER A 311 -9.70 17.84 -11.04
C SER A 311 -9.37 18.56 -9.74
N ASP A 312 -10.25 18.49 -8.74
CA ASP A 312 -10.06 19.15 -7.45
C ASP A 312 -9.03 18.37 -6.61
N PHE A 313 -8.99 17.06 -6.78
CA PHE A 313 -8.14 16.15 -6.01
C PHE A 313 -6.92 15.64 -6.78
N PHE A 314 -7.00 15.60 -8.11
CA PHE A 314 -6.00 14.95 -8.94
C PHE A 314 -5.62 15.76 -10.18
N SER A 315 -4.46 15.41 -10.73
CA SER A 315 -4.03 15.80 -12.07
C SER A 315 -3.34 14.63 -12.75
N THR A 316 -3.46 14.57 -14.06
CA THR A 316 -2.84 13.53 -14.89
C THR A 316 -1.78 14.14 -15.81
N SER A 317 -0.73 13.37 -16.09
CA SER A 317 0.26 13.67 -17.13
C SER A 317 0.63 12.41 -17.91
N GLY A 318 1.12 12.58 -19.14
CA GLY A 318 1.33 11.46 -20.06
C GLY A 318 0.07 11.14 -20.88
N ALA A 319 0.22 10.28 -21.88
CA ALA A 319 -0.90 9.80 -22.67
C ALA A 319 -1.53 8.58 -21.99
N HIS A 320 -2.86 8.46 -22.04
CA HIS A 320 -3.54 7.23 -21.70
C HIS A 320 -2.99 6.08 -22.58
N ASP A 321 -2.65 4.95 -21.96
CA ASP A 321 -1.93 3.81 -22.57
C ASP A 321 -0.51 4.11 -23.11
N GLY A 322 0.07 5.25 -22.73
CA GLY A 322 1.44 5.62 -23.07
C GLY A 322 2.38 5.61 -21.87
N GLU A 323 3.68 5.63 -22.17
CA GLU A 323 4.75 5.64 -21.16
C GLU A 323 4.55 6.77 -20.14
N ASN A 324 4.79 6.45 -18.86
CA ASN A 324 4.69 7.36 -17.73
C ASN A 324 3.33 8.08 -17.60
N TYR A 325 2.22 7.41 -17.92
CA TYR A 325 0.89 7.86 -17.55
C TYR A 325 0.78 7.94 -16.02
N THR A 326 0.81 9.18 -15.53
CA THR A 326 1.01 9.50 -14.11
C THR A 326 -0.24 10.17 -13.55
N LEU A 327 -0.72 9.65 -12.42
CA LEU A 327 -1.64 10.33 -11.51
C LEU A 327 -0.84 11.04 -10.43
N THR A 328 -1.14 12.31 -10.19
CA THR A 328 -0.60 13.06 -9.04
C THR A 328 -1.73 13.53 -8.15
N SER A 329 -1.62 13.19 -6.87
CA SER A 329 -2.53 13.64 -5.81
C SER A 329 -2.24 15.09 -5.42
N LYS A 330 -3.32 15.87 -5.29
CA LYS A 330 -3.32 17.20 -4.68
C LYS A 330 -3.79 17.14 -3.21
N VAL A 331 -4.22 15.98 -2.73
CA VAL A 331 -4.61 15.75 -1.33
C VAL A 331 -3.43 16.13 -0.44
N GLY A 332 -3.66 16.90 0.62
CA GLY A 332 -2.60 17.39 1.51
C GLY A 332 -1.81 18.61 1.03
N THR A 333 -1.90 19.01 -0.26
CA THR A 333 -1.60 20.40 -0.66
C THR A 333 -2.79 21.33 -0.42
N VAL A 334 -3.98 20.74 -0.33
CA VAL A 334 -5.16 21.29 0.30
C VAL A 334 -5.26 20.56 1.63
N THR A 335 -4.92 21.22 2.74
CA THR A 335 -5.23 20.68 4.07
C THR A 335 -6.75 20.66 4.17
N PRO A 336 -7.41 19.48 4.29
CA PRO A 336 -8.86 19.44 4.48
C PRO A 336 -9.17 20.29 5.70
N LEU A 337 -9.99 21.30 5.47
CA LEU A 337 -10.23 22.33 6.44
C LEU A 337 -11.34 21.82 7.36
N LEU A 338 -11.00 21.50 8.61
CA LEU A 338 -12.00 20.99 9.55
C LEU A 338 -13.19 21.95 9.61
N GLY A 339 -14.39 21.44 9.37
CA GLY A 339 -15.60 22.27 9.30
C GLY A 339 -16.01 22.77 7.91
N ASP A 340 -15.19 22.59 6.87
CA ASP A 340 -15.52 22.85 5.46
C ASP A 340 -16.31 21.66 4.90
N TYR A 341 -17.59 21.56 5.27
CA TYR A 341 -18.46 20.44 4.92
C TYR A 341 -18.91 20.46 3.46
N ASN A 342 -18.83 21.61 2.77
CA ASN A 342 -19.09 21.68 1.34
C ASN A 342 -17.81 21.54 0.48
N ASN A 343 -16.64 21.43 1.13
CA ASN A 343 -15.32 21.27 0.54
C ASN A 343 -14.96 22.37 -0.48
N ASN A 344 -15.41 23.61 -0.25
CA ASN A 344 -15.12 24.74 -1.14
C ASN A 344 -13.81 25.48 -0.80
N GLY A 345 -13.13 25.05 0.27
CA GLY A 345 -11.89 25.65 0.76
C GLY A 345 -12.09 26.77 1.79
N GLU A 346 -13.30 27.03 2.26
CA GLU A 346 -13.63 28.03 3.28
C GLU A 346 -14.62 27.45 4.29
N VAL A 347 -14.39 27.63 5.60
CA VAL A 347 -15.40 27.29 6.62
C VAL A 347 -16.33 28.48 6.81
N ASP A 348 -17.54 28.42 6.28
CA ASP A 348 -18.48 29.53 6.30
C ASP A 348 -19.91 29.10 6.68
N ALA A 349 -20.89 29.97 6.38
CA ALA A 349 -22.28 29.74 6.72
C ALA A 349 -22.95 28.68 5.83
N ALA A 350 -22.39 28.35 4.67
CA ALA A 350 -22.87 27.29 3.80
C ALA A 350 -22.57 25.91 4.41
N ASP A 351 -21.43 25.73 5.08
CA ASP A 351 -21.13 24.49 5.80
C ASP A 351 -22.08 24.25 6.96
N TYR A 352 -22.43 25.31 7.68
CA TYR A 352 -23.45 25.23 8.73
C TYR A 352 -24.81 24.74 8.20
N ALA A 353 -25.17 25.11 6.97
CA ALA A 353 -26.40 24.62 6.36
C ALA A 353 -26.34 23.11 6.12
N ILE A 354 -25.20 22.59 5.66
CA ILE A 354 -24.98 21.14 5.48
C ILE A 354 -25.07 20.39 6.79
N TRP A 355 -24.35 20.84 7.83
CA TRP A 355 -24.45 20.24 9.17
C TRP A 355 -25.90 20.22 9.68
N LYS A 356 -26.61 21.33 9.51
CA LYS A 356 -27.97 21.47 10.01
C LYS A 356 -28.95 20.56 9.27
N ASP A 357 -28.83 20.46 7.96
CA ASP A 357 -29.70 19.65 7.12
C ASP A 357 -29.48 18.15 7.35
N ASN A 358 -28.25 17.75 7.72
CA ASN A 358 -27.85 16.37 7.98
C ASN A 358 -27.74 15.99 9.47
N PHE A 359 -28.21 16.85 10.40
CA PHE A 359 -28.12 16.58 11.84
C PHE A 359 -28.81 15.26 12.25
N GLY A 360 -28.06 14.39 12.92
CA GLY A 360 -28.49 13.06 13.36
C GLY A 360 -28.35 11.98 12.30
N SER A 361 -27.80 12.29 11.12
CA SER A 361 -27.52 11.30 10.08
C SER A 361 -26.38 10.37 10.48
N THR A 362 -26.52 9.09 10.13
CA THR A 362 -25.50 8.04 10.27
C THR A 362 -25.18 7.38 8.91
N THR A 363 -25.67 7.96 7.81
CA THR A 363 -25.57 7.38 6.47
C THR A 363 -25.04 8.39 5.45
N ASP A 364 -25.45 9.65 5.58
CA ASP A 364 -24.84 10.81 4.93
C ASP A 364 -23.96 11.49 6.00
N LEU A 365 -22.65 11.43 5.83
CA LEU A 365 -21.65 11.85 6.81
C LEU A 365 -20.83 13.06 6.34
N ASP A 366 -21.35 13.82 5.37
CA ASP A 366 -20.66 14.99 4.79
C ASP A 366 -20.27 16.04 5.84
N ALA A 367 -20.99 16.10 6.97
CA ALA A 367 -20.70 16.96 8.10
C ALA A 367 -20.21 16.24 9.37
N ASP A 368 -19.66 15.02 9.27
CA ASP A 368 -19.02 14.31 10.39
C ASP A 368 -17.58 14.82 10.62
N GLY A 369 -17.47 16.06 11.10
CA GLY A 369 -16.20 16.74 11.30
C GLY A 369 -15.29 16.11 12.36
N ASN A 370 -15.82 15.28 13.26
CA ASN A 370 -15.04 14.58 14.28
C ASN A 370 -14.78 13.09 13.95
N GLY A 371 -15.43 12.55 12.93
CA GLY A 371 -15.21 11.21 12.39
C GLY A 371 -15.77 10.09 13.26
N ASN A 372 -16.83 10.33 14.05
CA ASN A 372 -17.41 9.33 14.93
C ASN A 372 -18.53 8.47 14.28
N GLY A 373 -18.85 8.73 13.01
CA GLY A 373 -19.88 8.04 12.25
C GLY A 373 -21.31 8.54 12.52
N THR A 374 -21.49 9.71 13.12
CA THR A 374 -22.79 10.34 13.36
C THR A 374 -22.66 11.86 13.35
N ILE A 375 -23.45 12.54 12.52
CA ILE A 375 -23.48 14.01 12.52
C ILE A 375 -24.24 14.51 13.75
N ASP A 376 -23.52 15.09 14.71
CA ASP A 376 -24.08 15.56 15.97
C ASP A 376 -23.56 16.92 16.43
N ALA A 377 -23.71 17.23 17.73
CA ALA A 377 -23.29 18.50 18.30
C ALA A 377 -21.77 18.65 18.44
N ALA A 378 -21.00 17.56 18.45
CA ALA A 378 -19.55 17.60 18.43
C ALA A 378 -19.05 18.07 17.06
N ASP A 379 -19.72 17.71 15.96
CA ASP A 379 -19.38 18.22 14.62
C ASP A 379 -19.67 19.70 14.48
N TYR A 380 -20.80 20.16 15.02
CA TYR A 380 -21.05 21.60 15.13
C TYR A 380 -19.91 22.36 15.82
N THR A 381 -19.29 21.73 16.83
CA THR A 381 -18.15 22.32 17.55
C THR A 381 -16.93 22.39 16.63
N VAL A 382 -16.69 21.36 15.80
CA VAL A 382 -15.65 21.37 14.78
C VAL A 382 -15.85 22.52 13.79
N TRP A 383 -17.04 22.67 13.21
CA TRP A 383 -17.35 23.81 12.33
C TRP A 383 -17.15 25.16 13.03
N LYS A 384 -17.69 25.30 14.23
CA LYS A 384 -17.65 26.55 14.98
C LYS A 384 -16.22 26.98 15.33
N ASP A 385 -15.37 26.02 15.71
CA ASP A 385 -14.00 26.28 16.10
C ASP A 385 -13.11 26.67 14.91
N ASN A 386 -13.54 26.34 13.69
CA ASN A 386 -12.82 26.63 12.44
C ASN A 386 -13.52 27.69 11.57
N PHE A 387 -14.63 28.28 12.00
CA PHE A 387 -15.38 29.25 11.21
C PHE A 387 -14.52 30.44 10.76
N GLY A 388 -14.53 30.70 9.46
CA GLY A 388 -13.74 31.73 8.78
C GLY A 388 -12.32 31.29 8.41
N ALA A 389 -11.94 30.04 8.67
CA ALA A 389 -10.69 29.50 8.15
C ALA A 389 -10.79 29.31 6.62
N THR A 390 -9.65 29.37 5.92
CA THR A 390 -9.57 29.14 4.48
C THR A 390 -8.35 28.30 4.12
N ALA A 391 -8.50 27.38 3.17
CA ALA A 391 -7.42 26.57 2.64
C ALA A 391 -6.50 27.45 1.79
N GLY A 392 -5.27 27.71 2.25
CA GLY A 392 -4.29 28.53 1.52
C GLY A 392 -3.48 29.52 2.36
N ALA A 393 -3.73 29.65 3.66
CA ALA A 393 -2.83 30.37 4.54
C ALA A 393 -1.61 29.49 4.87
N ALA A 394 -0.65 29.40 3.94
CA ALA A 394 0.71 29.05 4.31
C ALA A 394 1.15 30.05 5.39
N VAL A 395 1.20 29.61 6.65
CA VAL A 395 1.87 30.37 7.70
C VAL A 395 3.33 30.37 7.30
N SER A 396 3.69 31.43 6.58
CA SER A 396 5.07 31.83 6.39
C SER A 396 5.59 32.10 7.79
N VAL A 397 6.21 31.11 8.43
CA VAL A 397 7.15 31.36 9.51
C VAL A 397 8.29 32.14 8.87
N SER A 398 8.13 33.47 8.78
CA SER A 398 9.27 34.35 8.59
C SER A 398 10.24 33.99 9.72
N SER A 399 11.43 33.51 9.37
CA SER A 399 12.50 33.34 10.32
C SER A 399 12.59 34.61 11.15
N VAL A 400 12.23 34.50 12.43
CA VAL A 400 12.38 35.61 13.37
C VAL A 400 13.87 35.91 13.38
N PRO A 401 14.32 37.11 12.96
CA PRO A 401 15.73 37.45 13.07
C PRO A 401 16.13 37.31 14.53
N GLU A 402 17.12 36.46 14.81
CA GLU A 402 17.59 36.25 16.17
C GLU A 402 17.89 37.62 16.80
N PRO A 403 17.41 37.89 18.04
CA PRO A 403 17.67 39.16 18.69
C PRO A 403 19.19 39.38 18.73
N ALA A 404 19.62 40.62 18.51
CA ALA A 404 21.03 41.04 18.54
C ALA A 404 21.72 40.84 19.92
N THR A 405 21.13 40.07 20.84
CA THR A 405 21.68 39.65 22.13
C THR A 405 23.02 38.93 21.99
N GLY A 406 23.24 38.15 20.94
CA GLY A 406 24.53 37.52 20.66
C GLY A 406 25.63 38.55 20.38
N VAL A 407 25.32 39.57 19.56
CA VAL A 407 26.25 40.66 19.22
C VAL A 407 26.50 41.58 20.42
N LEU A 408 25.47 41.88 21.21
CA LEU A 408 25.61 42.65 22.45
C LEU A 408 26.41 41.90 23.53
N GLY A 409 26.26 40.57 23.62
CA GLY A 409 27.07 39.71 24.47
C GLY A 409 28.56 39.70 24.06
N LEU A 410 28.84 39.59 22.76
CA LEU A 410 30.20 39.69 22.23
C LEU A 410 30.82 41.08 22.45
N LEU A 411 30.07 42.16 22.22
CA LEU A 411 30.56 43.53 22.43
C LEU A 411 30.83 43.82 23.91
N SER A 412 30.00 43.32 24.83
CA SER A 412 30.23 43.48 26.27
C SER A 412 31.44 42.68 26.76
N LEU A 413 31.65 41.47 26.25
CA LEU A 413 32.86 40.69 26.55
C LEU A 413 34.14 41.36 26.01
N LEU A 414 34.09 41.94 24.81
CA LEU A 414 35.21 42.70 24.24
C LEU A 414 35.51 43.99 25.03
N ALA A 415 34.47 44.70 25.48
CA ALA A 415 34.63 45.89 26.31
C ALA A 415 35.24 45.56 27.68
N LEU A 416 34.81 44.46 28.32
CA LEU A 416 35.37 43.97 29.57
C LEU A 416 36.84 43.54 29.41
N ALA A 417 37.19 42.90 28.29
CA ALA A 417 38.56 42.51 27.99
C ALA A 417 39.49 43.73 27.75
N ALA A 418 38.97 44.80 27.14
CA ALA A 418 39.72 46.04 26.92
C ALA A 418 39.95 46.83 28.21
N LEU A 419 38.97 46.83 29.13
CA LEU A 419 39.09 47.48 30.44
C LEU A 419 40.06 46.77 31.38
N ARG A 420 40.23 45.45 31.25
CA ARG A 420 41.20 44.67 32.05
C ARG A 420 42.67 44.86 31.61
N ARG A 421 42.91 45.49 30.46
CA ARG A 421 44.26 45.78 29.92
C ARG A 421 44.76 47.20 30.22
N ARG A 422 44.00 47.99 30.97
CA ARG A 422 44.46 49.24 31.61
C ARG A 422 44.74 48.95 33.08
#